data_AF-A0A8C4TFC0-F1
#
_entry.id   AF-A0A8C4TFC0-F1
#
_cell.length_a   1.000
_cell.length_b   1.000
_cell.length_c   1.000
_cell.angle_alpha   90.00
_cell.angle_beta   90.00
_cell.angle_gamma   90.00
#
_symmetry.space_group_name_H-M   'P 1'
#
loop_
_entity.id
_entity.type
_entity.pdbx_description
1 polymer ?
#
loop_
_entity_poly.entity_id
_entity_poly.type
_entity_poly.pdbx_seq_one_letter_code
_entity_poly.pdbx_strand_id
1 'polypeptide(L)'
;MDVKSLPQELKRWATEEFQLPARKMPSDSFFRKLCLGQGVDIWKYVTRHVYHQKNVKTIRGNLQWYREMENLEVKKGECYSRADRRKAMQREVQELREELEQLDSQIVLAQNEVLSTEKSVEDMWRQITESRKRSILLRSFAEQCIENRQKLSTYINKINNHTQVLEELARKAEVVLVFGKNHTEGNLSIPSVGLEPQVLREVKEICQERFNFFHTLLESELGMAPLCKRLSHQERNAAFQHWLSAVEDLIRSHPPSHLLAALEHLALLRQEFLKQKTADIDVSRDIEKLRFRIESKHLQDVSNKHDFLPSVKLLLQEGWNHVHDKNMQLAAKHAHNRELLSILNSKKQEAFQQLSMDSEKVNLSRSAFDLELQLEMSKALRDGLQKQCQDLIEIAQDKEEALLKLQNKWQSIMSFRQLVDKKQEQIRGLIKGNSSAKSELLKVQAEIELFVQEKLQRHHPELAAVAGEHQNSVSRELRQFSGITLTTLSRRCFEEVQLVPAHKFSIYRIDMPSPYEKSVFDSLCQSLRFAHYMAPEKLVFSAIALKREHRELLYLLNMKRTVCRKLNSWKGNYLLVICKVSISELKMLTGYLEASTLAYHVIG
;
A
#
# COMPACT_ATOMS: atom_id res chain seq x y z
N MET A 1 -15.96 -154.14 63.60
CA MET A 1 -15.75 -154.37 62.15
C MET A 1 -15.05 -155.70 62.01
N ASP A 2 -15.72 -156.64 61.34
CA ASP A 2 -15.36 -158.05 61.26
C ASP A 2 -14.16 -158.23 60.31
N VAL A 3 -13.16 -159.04 60.67
CA VAL A 3 -11.86 -159.13 59.96
C VAL A 3 -12.01 -159.62 58.51
N LYS A 4 -13.16 -160.22 58.18
CA LYS A 4 -13.48 -160.69 56.82
C LYS A 4 -13.98 -159.58 55.87
N SER A 5 -14.38 -158.40 56.36
CA SER A 5 -14.94 -157.32 55.50
C SER A 5 -13.95 -156.23 55.10
N LEU A 6 -12.79 -156.13 55.76
CA LEU A 6 -11.80 -155.07 55.52
C LEU A 6 -11.26 -155.02 54.07
N PRO A 7 -11.00 -156.15 53.38
CA PRO A 7 -10.55 -156.12 51.99
C PRO A 7 -11.58 -155.49 51.05
N GLN A 8 -12.88 -155.68 51.33
CA GLN A 8 -13.97 -155.09 50.56
C GLN A 8 -14.12 -153.60 50.86
N GLU A 9 -13.99 -153.19 52.13
CA GLU A 9 -13.97 -151.77 52.51
C GLU A 9 -12.77 -151.02 51.94
N LEU A 10 -11.59 -151.62 51.94
CA LEU A 10 -10.39 -151.02 51.33
C LEU A 10 -10.54 -150.90 49.82
N LYS A 11 -11.09 -151.93 49.15
CA LYS A 11 -11.39 -151.88 47.73
C LYS A 11 -12.40 -150.77 47.41
N ARG A 12 -13.44 -150.65 48.23
CA ARG A 12 -14.49 -149.63 48.09
C ARG A 12 -13.94 -148.22 48.34
N TRP A 13 -13.13 -148.01 49.39
CA TRP A 13 -12.43 -146.75 49.63
C TRP A 13 -11.51 -146.35 48.46
N ALA A 14 -10.74 -147.29 47.92
CA ALA A 14 -9.85 -147.02 46.79
C ALA A 14 -10.59 -146.63 45.49
N THR A 15 -11.79 -147.18 45.27
CA THR A 15 -12.59 -146.88 44.07
C THR A 15 -13.51 -145.67 44.24
N GLU A 16 -14.19 -145.54 45.39
CA GLU A 16 -15.18 -144.50 45.60
C GLU A 16 -14.55 -143.21 46.14
N GLU A 17 -13.65 -143.31 47.13
CA GLU A 17 -13.05 -142.14 47.79
C GLU A 17 -11.74 -141.71 47.12
N PHE A 18 -10.93 -142.66 46.64
CA PHE A 18 -9.65 -142.38 45.95
C PHE A 18 -9.74 -142.44 44.40
N GLN A 19 -10.91 -142.77 43.85
CA GLN A 19 -11.25 -142.76 42.41
C GLN A 19 -10.26 -143.52 41.50
N LEU A 20 -9.70 -144.64 41.96
CA LEU A 20 -8.83 -145.48 41.13
C LEU A 20 -9.63 -146.20 40.02
N PRO A 21 -9.24 -146.06 38.74
CA PRO A 21 -9.95 -146.71 37.63
C PRO A 21 -9.93 -148.23 37.72
N ALA A 22 -11.07 -148.88 37.46
CA ALA A 22 -11.26 -150.32 37.62
C ALA A 22 -10.21 -151.18 36.89
N ARG A 23 -9.69 -150.73 35.73
CA ARG A 23 -8.63 -151.43 34.97
C ARG A 23 -7.29 -151.56 35.70
N LYS A 24 -7.02 -150.73 36.71
CA LYS A 24 -5.78 -150.76 37.51
C LYS A 24 -5.99 -151.34 38.90
N MET A 25 -7.17 -151.88 39.20
CA MET A 25 -7.45 -152.44 40.52
C MET A 25 -6.83 -153.84 40.66
N PRO A 26 -6.04 -154.09 41.72
CA PRO A 26 -5.53 -155.42 42.04
C PRO A 26 -6.66 -156.45 42.21
N SER A 27 -6.33 -157.73 42.07
CA SER A 27 -7.31 -158.82 42.24
C SER A 27 -7.79 -158.95 43.69
N ASP A 28 -8.96 -159.55 43.90
CA ASP A 28 -9.55 -159.71 45.24
C ASP A 28 -8.74 -160.62 46.17
N SER A 29 -7.87 -161.48 45.63
CA SER A 29 -6.91 -162.25 46.43
C SER A 29 -5.77 -161.36 46.96
N PHE A 30 -5.38 -160.35 46.19
CA PHE A 30 -4.34 -159.40 46.57
C PHE A 30 -4.79 -158.45 47.68
N PHE A 31 -6.01 -157.91 47.59
CA PHE A 31 -6.60 -157.11 48.68
C PHE A 31 -6.71 -157.91 49.98
N ARG A 32 -7.04 -159.20 49.90
CA ARG A 32 -7.04 -160.08 51.08
C ARG A 32 -5.67 -160.20 51.71
N LYS A 33 -4.59 -160.34 50.92
CA LYS A 33 -3.21 -160.37 51.44
C LYS A 33 -2.80 -159.06 52.12
N LEU A 34 -3.17 -157.91 51.54
CA LEU A 34 -2.87 -156.60 52.13
C LEU A 34 -3.51 -156.40 53.51
N CYS A 35 -4.65 -157.03 53.74
CA CYS A 35 -5.37 -157.01 55.00
C CYS A 35 -5.02 -158.21 55.92
N LEU A 36 -3.81 -158.76 55.84
CA LEU A 36 -3.31 -159.78 56.78
C LEU A 36 -2.20 -159.19 57.68
N GLY A 37 -2.06 -159.78 58.88
CA GLY A 37 -1.05 -159.37 59.86
C GLY A 37 -1.18 -157.91 60.26
N GLN A 38 -0.05 -157.20 60.33
CA GLN A 38 0.00 -155.77 60.68
C GLN A 38 -0.70 -154.85 59.66
N GLY A 39 -0.97 -155.35 58.44
CA GLY A 39 -1.67 -154.58 57.41
C GLY A 39 -3.11 -154.23 57.81
N VAL A 40 -3.74 -155.01 58.69
CA VAL A 40 -5.14 -154.78 59.13
C VAL A 40 -5.32 -153.41 59.78
N ASP A 41 -4.44 -153.05 60.71
CA ASP A 41 -4.62 -151.83 61.50
C ASP A 41 -4.25 -150.58 60.70
N ILE A 42 -3.23 -150.68 59.83
CA ILE A 42 -2.83 -149.63 58.90
C ILE A 42 -3.98 -149.30 57.95
N TRP A 43 -4.55 -150.32 57.29
CA TRP A 43 -5.62 -150.09 56.32
C TRP A 43 -6.94 -149.67 56.98
N LYS A 44 -7.21 -150.08 58.23
CA LYS A 44 -8.33 -149.53 59.02
C LYS A 44 -8.16 -148.04 59.33
N TYR A 45 -6.93 -147.59 59.61
CA TYR A 45 -6.67 -146.18 59.87
C TYR A 45 -6.83 -145.34 58.59
N VAL A 46 -6.21 -145.78 57.50
CA VAL A 46 -6.25 -145.07 56.21
C VAL A 46 -7.68 -144.92 55.70
N THR A 47 -8.46 -146.01 55.70
CA THR A 47 -9.85 -145.99 55.22
C THR A 47 -10.78 -145.11 56.05
N ARG A 48 -10.44 -144.81 57.31
CA ARG A 48 -11.24 -143.95 58.21
C ARG A 48 -10.82 -142.50 58.25
N HIS A 49 -9.53 -142.20 58.09
CA HIS A 49 -9.00 -140.87 58.36
C HIS A 49 -8.49 -140.15 57.12
N VAL A 50 -8.12 -140.87 56.06
CA VAL A 50 -7.64 -140.29 54.80
C VAL A 50 -8.79 -140.27 53.81
N TYR A 51 -9.18 -139.08 53.34
CA TYR A 51 -10.26 -138.88 52.38
C TYR A 51 -11.63 -139.42 52.82
N HIS A 52 -11.97 -139.31 54.11
CA HIS A 52 -13.30 -139.67 54.57
C HIS A 52 -14.29 -138.50 54.39
N GLN A 53 -15.38 -138.73 53.64
CA GLN A 53 -16.37 -137.72 53.24
C GLN A 53 -16.89 -136.80 54.36
N LYS A 54 -16.95 -137.31 55.60
CA LYS A 54 -17.38 -136.53 56.78
C LYS A 54 -16.38 -135.44 57.17
N ASN A 55 -15.08 -135.69 57.06
CA ASN A 55 -14.02 -134.73 57.35
C ASN A 55 -13.89 -133.67 56.23
N VAL A 56 -14.11 -134.08 54.98
CA VAL A 56 -14.10 -133.17 53.81
C VAL A 56 -15.26 -132.17 53.89
N LYS A 57 -16.46 -132.60 54.32
CA LYS A 57 -17.60 -131.70 54.55
C LYS A 57 -17.33 -130.65 55.64
N THR A 58 -16.66 -131.03 56.73
CA THR A 58 -16.31 -130.08 57.81
C THR A 58 -15.29 -129.04 57.34
N ILE A 59 -14.27 -129.45 56.59
CA ILE A 59 -13.26 -128.52 56.02
C ILE A 59 -13.90 -127.59 54.98
N ARG A 60 -14.82 -128.10 54.15
CA ARG A 60 -15.55 -127.30 53.16
C ARG A 60 -16.53 -126.30 53.80
N GLY A 61 -17.19 -126.69 54.89
CA GLY A 61 -18.04 -125.80 55.69
C GLY A 61 -17.25 -124.68 56.37
N ASN A 62 -16.08 -124.99 56.93
CA ASN A 62 -15.22 -123.97 57.54
C ASN A 62 -14.67 -122.97 56.50
N LEU A 63 -14.30 -123.43 55.30
CA LEU A 63 -13.86 -122.55 54.21
C LEU A 63 -14.97 -121.67 53.62
N GLN A 64 -16.22 -122.16 53.60
CA GLN A 64 -17.38 -121.33 53.24
C GLN A 64 -17.66 -120.26 54.29
N TRP A 65 -17.56 -120.62 55.58
CA TRP A 65 -17.75 -119.67 56.68
C TRP A 65 -16.75 -118.51 56.66
N TYR A 66 -15.47 -118.76 56.38
CA TYR A 66 -14.47 -117.69 56.22
C TYR A 66 -14.76 -116.79 55.01
N ARG A 67 -15.27 -117.36 53.90
CA ARG A 67 -15.65 -116.60 52.69
C ARG A 67 -16.92 -115.77 52.88
N GLU A 68 -17.87 -116.25 53.69
CA GLU A 68 -19.07 -115.49 54.06
C GLU A 68 -18.73 -114.31 54.98
N MET A 69 -17.79 -114.47 55.93
CA MET A 69 -17.33 -113.36 56.79
C MET A 69 -16.65 -112.25 55.99
N GLU A 70 -15.75 -112.57 55.07
CA GLU A 70 -15.05 -111.58 54.23
C GLU A 70 -16.02 -110.82 53.31
N ASN A 71 -17.05 -111.52 52.78
CA ASN A 71 -18.10 -110.89 51.98
C ASN A 71 -19.08 -110.03 52.79
N LEU A 72 -19.26 -110.29 54.09
CA LEU A 72 -20.12 -109.51 54.97
C LEU A 72 -19.44 -108.22 55.48
N GLU A 73 -18.10 -108.21 55.62
CA GLU A 73 -17.33 -107.01 55.97
C GLU A 73 -17.14 -106.07 54.77
N VAL A 74 -16.80 -106.59 53.58
CA VAL A 74 -16.58 -105.79 52.36
C VAL A 74 -17.89 -105.14 51.83
N LYS A 75 -19.03 -105.86 51.88
CA LYS A 75 -20.33 -105.32 51.43
C LYS A 75 -20.90 -104.22 52.33
N LYS A 76 -20.51 -104.14 53.61
CA LYS A 76 -20.96 -103.07 54.51
C LYS A 76 -20.16 -101.77 54.35
N GLY A 77 -18.93 -101.81 53.84
CA GLY A 77 -18.06 -100.63 53.70
C GLY A 77 -17.98 -100.01 52.29
N GLU A 78 -17.98 -100.80 51.22
CA GLU A 78 -17.62 -100.30 49.87
C GLU A 78 -18.79 -99.68 49.07
N CYS A 79 -20.03 -100.13 49.30
CA CYS A 79 -21.17 -99.68 48.51
C CYS A 79 -21.59 -98.23 48.83
N TYR A 80 -21.46 -97.83 50.10
CA TYR A 80 -21.60 -96.43 50.52
C TYR A 80 -20.39 -95.61 50.07
N SER A 81 -19.16 -96.05 50.36
CA SER A 81 -17.90 -95.32 50.04
C SER A 81 -17.66 -94.99 48.56
N ARG A 82 -17.93 -95.91 47.62
CA ARG A 82 -17.69 -95.67 46.17
C ARG A 82 -18.78 -94.82 45.54
N ALA A 83 -20.04 -95.00 45.96
CA ALA A 83 -21.16 -94.17 45.52
C ALA A 83 -21.02 -92.74 46.07
N ASP A 84 -20.60 -92.59 47.32
CA ASP A 84 -20.37 -91.30 47.97
C ASP A 84 -19.17 -90.56 47.36
N ARG A 85 -18.06 -91.25 47.03
CA ARG A 85 -16.94 -90.65 46.27
C ARG A 85 -17.32 -90.24 44.87
N ARG A 86 -18.11 -91.05 44.14
CA ARG A 86 -18.61 -90.69 42.81
C ARG A 86 -19.54 -89.47 42.89
N LYS A 87 -20.43 -89.41 43.89
CA LYS A 87 -21.28 -88.23 44.14
C LYS A 87 -20.47 -87.00 44.56
N ALA A 88 -19.38 -87.16 45.32
CA ALA A 88 -18.50 -86.05 45.69
C ALA A 88 -17.77 -85.48 44.48
N MET A 89 -17.18 -86.32 43.64
CA MET A 89 -16.50 -85.89 42.40
C MET A 89 -17.48 -85.30 41.39
N GLN A 90 -18.71 -85.81 41.31
CA GLN A 90 -19.78 -85.20 40.50
C GLN A 90 -20.17 -83.81 41.02
N ARG A 91 -20.20 -83.61 42.33
CA ARG A 91 -20.42 -82.28 42.93
C ARG A 91 -19.27 -81.33 42.62
N GLU A 92 -18.02 -81.77 42.77
CA GLU A 92 -16.84 -80.95 42.48
C GLU A 92 -16.74 -80.57 40.98
N VAL A 93 -17.05 -81.49 40.07
CA VAL A 93 -17.14 -81.18 38.63
C VAL A 93 -18.27 -80.20 38.33
N GLN A 94 -19.39 -80.28 39.06
CA GLN A 94 -20.51 -79.36 38.90
C GLN A 94 -20.16 -77.97 39.46
N GLU A 95 -19.52 -77.89 40.62
CA GLU A 95 -19.00 -76.65 41.22
C GLU A 95 -17.99 -75.98 40.28
N LEU A 96 -17.01 -76.73 39.74
CA LEU A 96 -16.05 -76.18 38.78
C LEU A 96 -16.71 -75.72 37.47
N ARG A 97 -17.79 -76.37 37.02
CA ARG A 97 -18.55 -75.92 35.84
C ARG A 97 -19.27 -74.61 36.11
N GLU A 98 -19.86 -74.47 37.29
CA GLU A 98 -20.52 -73.24 37.73
C GLU A 98 -19.50 -72.10 37.89
N GLU A 99 -18.32 -72.37 38.45
CA GLU A 99 -17.22 -71.40 38.51
C GLU A 99 -16.73 -70.98 37.12
N LEU A 100 -16.62 -71.93 36.18
CA LEU A 100 -16.18 -71.65 34.81
C LEU A 100 -17.23 -70.81 34.05
N GLU A 101 -18.52 -71.10 34.21
CA GLU A 101 -19.61 -70.28 33.68
C GLU A 101 -19.63 -68.86 34.29
N GLN A 102 -19.34 -68.74 35.58
CA GLN A 102 -19.20 -67.44 36.25
C GLN A 102 -17.99 -66.65 35.72
N LEU A 103 -16.84 -67.30 35.53
CA LEU A 103 -15.64 -66.67 34.97
C LEU A 103 -15.87 -66.25 33.51
N ASP A 104 -16.49 -67.08 32.69
CA ASP A 104 -16.83 -66.72 31.31
C ASP A 104 -17.79 -65.51 31.28
N SER A 105 -18.78 -65.48 32.17
CA SER A 105 -19.68 -64.33 32.32
C SER A 105 -18.93 -63.06 32.72
N GLN A 106 -17.98 -63.15 33.66
CA GLN A 106 -17.13 -62.03 34.06
C GLN A 106 -16.21 -61.57 32.94
N ILE A 107 -15.65 -62.49 32.14
CA ILE A 107 -14.82 -62.18 30.97
C ILE A 107 -15.65 -61.42 29.93
N VAL A 108 -16.86 -61.87 29.63
CA VAL A 108 -17.75 -61.18 28.68
C VAL A 108 -18.12 -59.78 29.17
N LEU A 109 -18.42 -59.63 30.46
CA LEU A 109 -18.69 -58.31 31.05
C LEU A 109 -17.46 -57.39 30.96
N ALA A 110 -16.28 -57.88 31.32
CA ALA A 110 -15.04 -57.13 31.23
C ALA A 110 -14.70 -56.76 29.77
N GLN A 111 -14.90 -57.66 28.80
CA GLN A 111 -14.72 -57.38 27.38
C GLN A 111 -15.68 -56.29 26.89
N ASN A 112 -16.95 -56.34 27.29
CA ASN A 112 -17.92 -55.31 26.94
C ASN A 112 -17.57 -53.95 27.56
N GLU A 113 -17.06 -53.93 28.79
CA GLU A 113 -16.58 -52.71 29.45
C GLU A 113 -15.35 -52.13 28.74
N VAL A 114 -14.39 -52.97 28.34
CA VAL A 114 -13.23 -52.56 27.54
C VAL A 114 -13.67 -51.97 26.19
N LEU A 115 -14.57 -52.64 25.46
CA LEU A 115 -15.08 -52.12 24.19
C LEU A 115 -15.82 -50.78 24.35
N SER A 116 -16.59 -50.62 25.42
CA SER A 116 -17.29 -49.37 25.73
C SER A 116 -16.31 -48.25 26.07
N THR A 117 -15.28 -48.54 26.86
CA THR A 117 -14.25 -47.56 27.23
C THR A 117 -13.36 -47.18 26.04
N GLU A 118 -12.97 -48.14 25.20
CA GLU A 118 -12.24 -47.88 23.94
C GLU A 118 -13.03 -46.96 23.02
N LYS A 119 -14.32 -47.23 22.82
CA LYS A 119 -15.20 -46.36 22.02
C LYS A 119 -15.30 -44.96 22.60
N SER A 120 -15.46 -44.84 23.92
CA SER A 120 -15.47 -43.53 24.60
C SER A 120 -14.15 -42.79 24.44
N VAL A 121 -13.01 -43.49 24.49
CA VAL A 121 -11.68 -42.91 24.29
C VAL A 121 -11.51 -42.44 22.85
N GLU A 122 -11.97 -43.20 21.87
CA GLU A 122 -11.93 -42.81 20.46
C GLU A 122 -12.77 -41.55 20.19
N ASP A 123 -13.98 -41.47 20.76
CA ASP A 123 -14.84 -40.30 20.65
C ASP A 123 -14.21 -39.07 21.33
N MET A 124 -13.59 -39.23 22.50
CA MET A 124 -12.85 -38.15 23.16
C MET A 124 -11.66 -37.68 22.31
N TRP A 125 -10.89 -38.59 21.71
CA TRP A 125 -9.79 -38.23 20.81
C TRP A 125 -10.28 -37.48 19.57
N ARG A 126 -11.41 -37.88 18.99
CA ARG A 126 -12.04 -37.18 17.87
C ARG A 126 -12.42 -35.74 18.27
N GLN A 127 -13.00 -35.55 19.44
CA GLN A 127 -13.35 -34.23 19.96
C GLN A 127 -12.12 -33.35 20.24
N ILE A 128 -11.07 -33.90 20.85
CA ILE A 128 -9.82 -33.19 21.14
C ILE A 128 -9.15 -32.74 19.84
N THR A 129 -9.06 -33.63 18.85
CA THR A 129 -8.45 -33.31 17.56
C THR A 129 -9.24 -32.24 16.80
N GLU A 130 -10.57 -32.31 16.80
CA GLU A 130 -11.42 -31.30 16.18
C GLU A 130 -11.33 -29.94 16.89
N SER A 131 -11.37 -29.93 18.23
CA SER A 131 -11.18 -28.71 19.03
C SER A 131 -9.81 -28.07 18.76
N ARG A 132 -8.75 -28.88 18.64
CA ARG A 132 -7.40 -28.41 18.30
C ARG A 132 -7.34 -27.80 16.90
N LYS A 133 -7.94 -28.44 15.89
CA LYS A 133 -8.04 -27.91 14.52
C LYS A 133 -8.79 -26.57 14.51
N ARG A 134 -9.95 -26.51 15.16
CA ARG A 134 -10.75 -25.28 15.27
C ARG A 134 -9.99 -24.16 15.99
N SER A 135 -9.26 -24.47 17.06
CA SER A 135 -8.43 -23.49 17.77
C SER A 135 -7.34 -22.88 16.89
N ILE A 136 -6.66 -23.70 16.07
CA ILE A 136 -5.63 -23.22 15.15
C ILE A 136 -6.25 -22.34 14.06
N LEU A 137 -7.38 -22.75 13.47
CA LEU A 137 -8.09 -21.97 12.45
C LEU A 137 -8.60 -20.63 13.00
N LEU A 138 -9.13 -20.63 14.22
CA LEU A 138 -9.58 -19.39 14.88
C LEU A 138 -8.41 -18.47 15.20
N ARG A 139 -7.25 -19.03 15.60
CA ARG A 139 -6.03 -18.25 15.86
C ARG A 139 -5.51 -17.60 14.58
N SER A 140 -5.38 -18.36 13.49
CA SER A 140 -4.92 -17.80 12.22
C SER A 140 -5.89 -16.75 11.67
N PHE A 141 -7.20 -16.97 11.80
CA PHE A 141 -8.19 -15.98 11.42
C PHE A 141 -8.10 -14.71 12.27
N ALA A 142 -7.91 -14.84 13.59
CA ALA A 142 -7.72 -13.69 14.47
C ALA A 142 -6.46 -12.89 14.12
N GLU A 143 -5.34 -13.58 13.82
CA GLU A 143 -4.10 -12.95 13.35
C GLU A 143 -4.33 -12.18 12.03
N GLN A 144 -5.02 -12.79 11.07
CA GLN A 144 -5.38 -12.13 9.81
C GLN A 144 -6.27 -10.90 10.03
N CYS A 145 -7.24 -10.96 10.95
CA CYS A 145 -8.05 -9.80 11.31
C CYS A 145 -7.21 -8.67 11.92
N ILE A 146 -6.22 -8.99 12.76
CA ILE A 146 -5.31 -7.99 13.33
C ILE A 146 -4.47 -7.34 12.23
N GLU A 147 -3.89 -8.13 11.32
CA GLU A 147 -3.09 -7.63 10.20
C GLU A 147 -3.92 -6.72 9.28
N ASN A 148 -5.14 -7.15 8.93
CA ASN A 148 -6.06 -6.36 8.12
C ASN A 148 -6.45 -5.05 8.82
N ARG A 149 -6.69 -5.10 10.14
CA ARG A 149 -6.97 -3.89 10.93
C ARG A 149 -5.79 -2.93 10.95
N GLN A 150 -4.56 -3.43 11.06
CA GLN A 150 -3.35 -2.61 10.99
C GLN A 150 -3.22 -1.96 9.61
N LYS A 151 -3.38 -2.72 8.51
CA LYS A 151 -3.39 -2.19 7.13
C LYS A 151 -4.44 -1.09 6.97
N LEU A 152 -5.68 -1.35 7.38
CA LEU A 152 -6.77 -0.36 7.34
C LEU A 152 -6.44 0.87 8.16
N SER A 153 -5.88 0.72 9.37
CA SER A 153 -5.44 1.85 10.19
C SER A 153 -4.35 2.68 9.48
N THR A 154 -3.41 2.05 8.79
CA THR A 154 -2.39 2.80 8.03
C THR A 154 -3.01 3.56 6.85
N TYR A 155 -4.01 2.99 6.17
CA TYR A 155 -4.72 3.68 5.10
C TYR A 155 -5.55 4.85 5.62
N ILE A 156 -6.27 4.66 6.73
CA ILE A 156 -7.03 5.72 7.39
C ILE A 156 -6.08 6.86 7.79
N ASN A 157 -4.93 6.56 8.38
CA ASN A 157 -3.95 7.61 8.74
C ASN A 157 -3.43 8.35 7.50
N LYS A 158 -3.10 7.64 6.41
CA LYS A 158 -2.68 8.27 5.15
C LYS A 158 -3.78 9.17 4.58
N ILE A 159 -5.03 8.71 4.54
CA ILE A 159 -6.18 9.47 4.03
C ILE A 159 -6.42 10.70 4.91
N ASN A 160 -6.40 10.55 6.24
CA ASN A 160 -6.57 11.66 7.16
C ASN A 160 -5.48 12.73 6.97
N ASN A 161 -4.21 12.33 6.82
CA ASN A 161 -3.12 13.26 6.56
C ASN A 161 -3.33 14.01 5.22
N HIS A 162 -3.72 13.32 4.15
CA HIS A 162 -4.00 13.96 2.86
C HIS A 162 -5.21 14.90 2.96
N THR A 163 -6.24 14.51 3.70
CA THR A 163 -7.45 15.32 3.91
C THR A 163 -7.12 16.59 4.68
N GLN A 164 -6.31 16.50 5.74
CA GLN A 164 -5.82 17.67 6.48
C GLN A 164 -5.05 18.66 5.59
N VAL A 165 -4.13 18.16 4.76
CA VAL A 165 -3.39 19.02 3.80
C VAL A 165 -4.34 19.71 2.82
N LEU A 166 -5.35 18.99 2.31
CA LEU A 166 -6.34 19.55 1.39
C LEU A 166 -7.28 20.57 2.08
N GLU A 167 -7.68 20.33 3.32
CA GLU A 167 -8.45 21.27 4.14
C GLU A 167 -7.66 22.55 4.42
N GLU A 168 -6.36 22.42 4.73
CA GLU A 168 -5.47 23.56 4.89
C GLU A 168 -5.33 24.37 3.59
N LEU A 169 -5.18 23.70 2.45
CA LEU A 169 -5.16 24.34 1.14
C LEU A 169 -6.49 25.02 0.80
N ALA A 170 -7.62 24.38 1.09
CA ALA A 170 -8.94 24.96 0.89
C ALA A 170 -9.11 26.24 1.74
N ARG A 171 -8.71 26.21 3.02
CA ARG A 171 -8.72 27.38 3.90
C ARG A 171 -7.81 28.50 3.38
N LYS A 172 -6.63 28.18 2.84
CA LYS A 172 -5.77 29.18 2.19
C LYS A 172 -6.45 29.77 0.95
N ALA A 173 -7.15 28.96 0.16
CA ALA A 173 -7.79 29.38 -1.09
C ALA A 173 -8.91 30.41 -0.89
N GLU A 174 -9.60 30.40 0.25
CA GLU A 174 -10.64 31.37 0.60
C GLU A 174 -10.11 32.81 0.73
N VAL A 175 -8.81 32.97 1.03
CA VAL A 175 -8.18 34.28 1.13
C VAL A 175 -7.92 34.82 -0.29
N VAL A 176 -8.63 35.87 -0.68
CA VAL A 176 -8.39 36.53 -1.97
C VAL A 176 -7.08 37.31 -1.90
N LEU A 177 -6.13 36.98 -2.78
CA LEU A 177 -4.86 37.69 -2.90
C LEU A 177 -5.03 38.95 -3.73
N VAL A 178 -4.61 40.09 -3.17
CA VAL A 178 -4.54 41.37 -3.88
C VAL A 178 -3.08 41.68 -4.16
N PHE A 179 -2.69 41.66 -5.43
CA PHE A 179 -1.36 42.11 -5.86
C PHE A 179 -1.41 43.62 -6.10
N GLY A 180 -0.48 44.37 -5.48
CA GLY A 180 -0.44 45.82 -5.59
C GLY A 180 -0.23 46.26 -7.04
N LYS A 181 -1.09 47.15 -7.53
CA LYS A 181 -0.85 47.86 -8.80
C LYS A 181 0.30 48.83 -8.58
N ASN A 182 1.42 48.65 -9.29
CA ASN A 182 2.45 49.67 -9.33
C ASN A 182 1.85 50.95 -9.93
N HIS A 183 1.89 52.02 -9.14
CA HIS A 183 1.37 53.33 -9.47
C HIS A 183 1.91 53.84 -10.81
N THR A 184 1.03 53.93 -11.80
CA THR A 184 1.12 54.92 -12.87
C THR A 184 -0.25 55.55 -12.95
N GLU A 185 -0.48 56.55 -12.11
CA GLU A 185 -1.33 57.72 -12.37
C GLU A 185 -1.47 58.53 -11.07
N GLY A 186 -1.19 59.83 -11.18
CA GLY A 186 -1.12 60.74 -10.06
C GLY A 186 -2.46 60.92 -9.37
N ASN A 187 -2.50 60.66 -8.08
CA ASN A 187 -2.87 61.64 -7.05
C ASN A 187 -2.93 60.95 -5.68
N LEU A 188 -2.28 61.62 -4.74
CA LEU A 188 -2.31 61.46 -3.28
C LEU A 188 -3.30 60.42 -2.73
N SER A 189 -2.81 59.21 -2.47
CA SER A 189 -3.33 58.34 -1.40
C SER A 189 -2.23 57.36 -1.00
N ILE A 190 -1.72 57.58 0.21
CA ILE A 190 -0.95 56.71 1.12
C ILE A 190 -0.42 55.41 0.48
N PRO A 191 0.92 55.19 0.45
CA PRO A 191 1.48 53.94 -0.04
C PRO A 191 1.04 52.83 0.92
N SER A 192 0.12 51.98 0.47
CA SER A 192 -0.07 50.68 1.11
C SER A 192 1.21 49.89 0.87
N VAL A 193 2.14 49.97 1.81
CA VAL A 193 3.29 49.07 1.98
C VAL A 193 2.74 47.68 2.30
N GLY A 194 2.13 47.04 1.30
CA GLY A 194 1.73 45.64 1.37
C GLY A 194 2.96 44.80 1.08
N LEU A 195 3.41 44.00 2.06
CA LEU A 195 4.40 42.95 1.83
C LEU A 195 3.95 42.10 0.63
N GLU A 196 4.85 41.89 -0.33
CA GLU A 196 4.61 41.02 -1.49
C GLU A 196 4.13 39.64 -0.99
N PRO A 197 2.97 39.13 -1.49
CA PRO A 197 2.48 37.82 -1.10
C PRO A 197 3.55 36.75 -1.35
N GLN A 198 3.73 35.84 -0.39
CA GLN A 198 4.77 34.81 -0.45
C GLN A 198 4.71 33.97 -1.73
N VAL A 199 3.51 33.58 -2.16
CA VAL A 199 3.29 32.85 -3.41
C VAL A 199 3.78 33.61 -4.65
N LEU A 200 3.62 34.95 -4.69
CA LEU A 200 4.09 35.76 -5.82
C LEU A 200 5.62 35.78 -5.88
N ARG A 201 6.29 35.86 -4.72
CA ARG A 201 7.74 35.82 -4.62
C ARG A 201 8.29 34.45 -5.08
N GLU A 202 7.75 33.36 -4.55
CA GLU A 202 8.21 32.01 -4.88
C GLU A 202 7.97 31.66 -6.36
N VAL A 203 6.80 32.02 -6.91
CA VAL A 203 6.53 31.87 -8.36
C VAL A 203 7.53 32.68 -9.18
N LYS A 204 7.82 33.93 -8.78
CA LYS A 204 8.77 34.80 -9.48
C LYS A 204 10.19 34.23 -9.44
N GLU A 205 10.63 33.70 -8.30
CA GLU A 205 11.94 33.05 -8.14
C GLU A 205 12.06 31.83 -9.04
N ILE A 206 11.09 30.91 -9.02
CA ILE A 206 11.08 29.70 -9.86
C ILE A 206 11.05 30.06 -11.36
N CYS A 207 10.27 31.08 -11.75
CA CYS A 207 10.28 31.59 -13.12
C CYS A 207 11.64 32.20 -13.50
N GLN A 208 12.29 32.92 -12.58
CA GLN A 208 13.59 33.53 -12.80
C GLN A 208 14.71 32.49 -12.90
N GLU A 209 14.69 31.46 -12.05
CA GLU A 209 15.61 30.31 -12.16
C GLU A 209 15.50 29.63 -13.51
N ARG A 210 14.26 29.40 -13.98
CA ARG A 210 14.02 28.81 -15.30
C ARG A 210 14.53 29.70 -16.43
N PHE A 211 14.29 31.01 -16.33
CA PHE A 211 14.84 31.97 -17.28
C PHE A 211 16.37 31.96 -17.31
N ASN A 212 17.01 32.01 -16.14
CA ASN A 212 18.47 32.01 -16.01
C ASN A 212 19.09 30.73 -16.58
N PHE A 213 18.44 29.57 -16.39
CA PHE A 213 18.84 28.31 -17.01
C PHE A 213 18.82 28.39 -18.54
N PHE A 214 17.71 28.86 -19.14
CA PHE A 214 17.62 29.01 -20.59
C PHE A 214 18.57 30.06 -21.14
N HIS A 215 18.77 31.17 -20.42
CA HIS A 215 19.72 32.21 -20.79
C HIS A 215 21.15 31.65 -20.85
N THR A 216 21.57 30.91 -19.82
CA THR A 216 22.89 30.27 -19.75
C THR A 216 23.07 29.25 -20.87
N LEU A 217 22.02 28.49 -21.19
CA LEU A 217 22.03 27.54 -22.30
C LEU A 217 22.21 28.25 -23.65
N LEU A 218 21.46 29.34 -23.89
CA LEU A 218 21.56 30.14 -25.11
C LEU A 218 22.94 30.79 -25.28
N GLU A 219 23.51 31.37 -24.22
CA GLU A 219 24.85 31.95 -24.25
C GLU A 219 25.93 30.91 -24.55
N SER A 220 25.77 29.70 -24.03
CA SER A 220 26.68 28.58 -24.31
C SER A 220 26.61 28.11 -25.77
N GLU A 221 25.44 28.13 -26.41
CA GLU A 221 25.29 27.74 -27.83
C GLU A 221 25.73 28.85 -28.79
N LEU A 222 25.63 30.12 -28.37
CA LEU A 222 26.09 31.28 -29.15
C LEU A 222 27.61 31.51 -29.06
N GLY A 223 28.33 30.72 -28.26
CA GLY A 223 29.78 30.86 -28.07
C GLY A 223 30.21 32.15 -27.36
N MET A 224 29.26 32.85 -26.74
CA MET A 224 29.48 34.11 -26.02
C MET A 224 29.96 33.86 -24.58
N ALA A 225 29.78 32.64 -24.07
CA ALA A 225 30.26 32.22 -22.76
C ALA A 225 31.69 31.66 -22.83
N PRO A 226 32.55 31.91 -21.82
CA PRO A 226 33.84 31.22 -21.70
C PRO A 226 33.63 29.70 -21.76
N LEU A 227 34.54 28.94 -22.39
CA LEU A 227 34.44 27.47 -22.53
C LEU A 227 34.09 26.73 -21.21
N CYS A 228 34.37 27.34 -20.05
CA CYS A 228 34.07 26.82 -18.71
C CYS A 228 32.59 26.87 -18.26
N LYS A 229 31.66 27.49 -19.01
CA LYS A 229 30.23 27.58 -18.61
C LYS A 229 29.29 26.60 -19.34
N ARG A 230 29.84 25.67 -20.12
CA ARG A 230 29.02 24.70 -20.86
C ARG A 230 28.56 23.58 -19.93
N LEU A 231 27.33 23.68 -19.43
CA LEU A 231 26.71 22.66 -18.58
C LEU A 231 26.75 21.29 -19.28
N SER A 232 27.25 20.28 -18.57
CA SER A 232 27.19 18.88 -18.98
C SER A 232 25.74 18.38 -19.02
N HIS A 233 25.50 17.27 -19.71
CA HIS A 233 24.17 16.65 -19.77
C HIS A 233 23.64 16.26 -18.38
N GLN A 234 24.53 15.79 -17.49
CA GLN A 234 24.15 15.42 -16.12
C GLN A 234 23.76 16.65 -15.29
N GLU A 235 24.50 17.75 -15.39
CA GLU A 235 24.16 19.01 -14.70
C GLU A 235 22.85 19.62 -15.20
N ARG A 236 22.57 19.52 -16.50
CA ARG A 236 21.28 19.95 -17.08
C ARG A 236 20.11 19.14 -16.51
N ASN A 237 20.27 17.81 -16.44
CA ASN A 237 19.25 16.95 -15.87
C ASN A 237 19.05 17.22 -14.39
N ALA A 238 20.13 17.42 -13.62
CA ALA A 238 20.04 17.76 -12.20
C ALA A 238 19.32 19.11 -11.97
N ALA A 239 19.65 20.14 -12.76
CA ALA A 239 18.99 21.44 -12.70
C ALA A 239 17.50 21.35 -13.05
N PHE A 240 17.13 20.52 -14.03
CA PHE A 240 15.74 20.28 -14.37
C PHE A 240 14.97 19.54 -13.27
N GLN A 241 15.57 18.51 -12.67
CA GLN A 241 14.96 17.76 -11.56
C GLN A 241 14.80 18.65 -10.31
N HIS A 242 15.79 19.47 -9.99
CA HIS A 242 15.68 20.46 -8.91
C HIS A 242 14.50 21.43 -9.15
N TRP A 243 14.42 21.99 -10.36
CA TRP A 243 13.33 22.89 -10.73
C TRP A 243 11.96 22.20 -10.66
N LEU A 244 11.84 20.95 -11.12
CA LEU A 244 10.60 20.18 -11.00
C LEU A 244 10.20 19.96 -9.54
N SER A 245 11.14 19.56 -8.69
CA SER A 245 10.89 19.39 -7.25
C SER A 245 10.39 20.68 -6.61
N ALA A 246 11.01 21.82 -6.94
CA ALA A 246 10.60 23.13 -6.44
C ALA A 246 9.17 23.50 -6.89
N VAL A 247 8.80 23.18 -8.13
CA VAL A 247 7.45 23.38 -8.65
C VAL A 247 6.44 22.46 -7.95
N GLU A 248 6.79 21.20 -7.70
CA GLU A 248 5.92 20.27 -6.96
C GLU A 248 5.69 20.73 -5.52
N ASP A 249 6.73 21.24 -4.86
CA ASP A 249 6.64 21.78 -3.50
C ASP A 249 5.78 23.05 -3.48
N LEU A 250 5.89 23.90 -4.50
CA LEU A 250 5.06 25.10 -4.65
C LEU A 250 3.57 24.74 -4.81
N ILE A 251 3.25 23.77 -5.68
CA ILE A 251 1.88 23.28 -5.92
C ILE A 251 1.30 22.61 -4.67
N ARG A 252 2.14 21.93 -3.88
CA ARG A 252 1.72 21.32 -2.62
C ARG A 252 1.46 22.35 -1.52
N SER A 253 2.17 23.48 -1.55
CA SER A 253 2.15 24.48 -0.47
C SER A 253 1.06 25.54 -0.63
N HIS A 254 0.67 25.85 -1.87
CA HIS A 254 -0.25 26.94 -2.20
C HIS A 254 -1.45 26.48 -3.04
N PRO A 255 -2.62 27.12 -2.87
CA PRO A 255 -3.80 26.85 -3.68
C PRO A 255 -3.58 27.13 -5.18
N PRO A 256 -4.20 26.35 -6.08
CA PRO A 256 -4.13 26.60 -7.53
C PRO A 256 -4.62 28.00 -7.93
N SER A 257 -5.66 28.52 -7.25
CA SER A 257 -6.18 29.87 -7.49
C SER A 257 -5.13 30.96 -7.23
N HIS A 258 -4.34 30.80 -6.16
CA HIS A 258 -3.28 31.73 -5.80
C HIS A 258 -2.12 31.69 -6.79
N LEU A 259 -1.72 30.49 -7.22
CA LEU A 259 -0.67 30.28 -8.22
C LEU A 259 -1.05 30.89 -9.56
N LEU A 260 -2.28 30.65 -10.02
CA LEU A 260 -2.79 31.24 -11.26
C LEU A 260 -2.84 32.76 -11.18
N ALA A 261 -3.34 33.31 -10.08
CA ALA A 261 -3.41 34.76 -9.90
C ALA A 261 -2.00 35.40 -9.86
N ALA A 262 -1.02 34.74 -9.24
CA ALA A 262 0.38 35.19 -9.24
C ALA A 262 1.00 35.14 -10.65
N LEU A 263 0.78 34.06 -11.39
CA LEU A 263 1.25 33.91 -12.77
C LEU A 263 0.60 34.95 -13.70
N GLU A 264 -0.71 35.17 -13.56
CA GLU A 264 -1.45 36.18 -14.31
C GLU A 264 -0.90 37.58 -14.03
N HIS A 265 -0.68 37.93 -12.77
CA HIS A 265 -0.09 39.20 -12.39
C HIS A 265 1.31 39.39 -13.00
N LEU A 266 2.18 38.37 -12.93
CA LEU A 266 3.50 38.42 -13.55
C LEU A 266 3.41 38.53 -15.08
N ALA A 267 2.49 37.84 -15.72
CA ALA A 267 2.26 37.92 -17.16
C ALA A 267 1.79 39.31 -17.58
N LEU A 268 0.86 39.92 -16.85
CA LEU A 268 0.38 41.29 -17.06
C LEU A 268 1.52 42.31 -16.90
N LEU A 269 2.33 42.18 -15.84
CA LEU A 269 3.51 43.02 -15.64
C LEU A 269 4.50 42.90 -16.80
N ARG A 270 4.77 41.68 -17.28
CA ARG A 270 5.65 41.45 -18.42
C ARG A 270 5.06 41.98 -19.72
N GLN A 271 3.75 41.85 -19.91
CA GLN A 271 3.05 42.40 -21.07
C GLN A 271 3.15 43.93 -21.08
N GLU A 272 2.94 44.60 -19.95
CA GLU A 272 3.04 46.06 -19.87
C GLU A 272 4.47 46.54 -20.10
N PHE A 273 5.45 45.86 -19.49
CA PHE A 273 6.86 46.12 -19.76
C PHE A 273 7.23 45.95 -21.24
N LEU A 274 6.71 44.90 -21.89
CA LEU A 274 6.89 44.70 -23.33
C LEU A 274 6.20 45.79 -24.14
N LYS A 275 4.96 46.17 -23.80
CA LYS A 275 4.24 47.26 -24.46
C LYS A 275 5.02 48.57 -24.40
N GLN A 276 5.52 48.94 -23.22
CA GLN A 276 6.38 50.13 -23.04
C GLN A 276 7.64 50.03 -23.90
N LYS A 277 8.38 48.91 -23.81
CA LYS A 277 9.57 48.70 -24.66
C LYS A 277 9.26 48.74 -26.14
N THR A 278 8.11 48.23 -26.58
CA THR A 278 7.71 48.27 -28.00
C THR A 278 7.19 49.62 -28.44
N ALA A 279 6.59 50.41 -27.54
CA ALA A 279 6.15 51.77 -27.82
C ALA A 279 7.36 52.71 -28.04
N ASP A 280 8.46 52.47 -27.33
CA ASP A 280 9.73 53.17 -27.53
C ASP A 280 10.49 52.72 -28.80
N ILE A 281 10.13 51.58 -29.39
CA ILE A 281 10.74 51.08 -30.62
C ILE A 281 10.11 51.79 -31.81
N ASP A 282 10.79 52.83 -32.26
CA ASP A 282 10.53 53.46 -33.55
C ASP A 282 11.24 52.66 -34.65
N VAL A 283 10.52 51.67 -35.19
CA VAL A 283 11.00 50.82 -36.28
C VAL A 283 11.46 51.66 -37.47
N SER A 284 10.80 52.77 -37.77
CA SER A 284 11.18 53.66 -38.87
C SER A 284 12.52 54.35 -38.59
N ARG A 285 12.70 54.92 -37.40
CA ARG A 285 13.96 55.54 -36.99
C ARG A 285 15.11 54.55 -36.87
N ASP A 286 14.86 53.33 -36.38
CA ASP A 286 15.90 52.30 -36.30
C ASP A 286 16.28 51.75 -37.67
N ILE A 287 15.33 51.63 -38.58
CA ILE A 287 15.56 51.32 -40.00
C ILE A 287 16.33 52.46 -40.69
N GLU A 288 16.02 53.71 -40.39
CA GLU A 288 16.78 54.88 -40.88
C GLU A 288 18.20 54.94 -40.31
N LYS A 289 18.42 54.61 -39.02
CA LYS A 289 19.77 54.47 -38.44
C LYS A 289 20.57 53.37 -39.13
N LEU A 290 19.91 52.28 -39.50
CA LEU A 290 20.49 51.21 -40.31
C LEU A 290 20.63 51.60 -41.78
N ARG A 291 20.20 52.80 -42.17
CA ARG A 291 20.19 53.37 -43.52
C ARG A 291 19.34 52.59 -44.51
N PHE A 292 18.19 52.10 -44.08
CA PHE A 292 17.16 51.51 -44.93
C PHE A 292 15.89 52.38 -44.93
N ARG A 293 15.02 52.23 -45.92
CA ARG A 293 13.68 52.84 -45.99
C ARG A 293 12.68 51.75 -46.37
N ILE A 294 11.52 51.74 -45.74
CA ILE A 294 10.43 50.83 -46.11
C ILE A 294 9.56 51.51 -47.17
N GLU A 295 9.59 51.00 -48.40
CA GLU A 295 8.61 51.32 -49.44
C GLU A 295 7.86 50.04 -49.81
N SER A 296 6.53 50.06 -49.74
CA SER A 296 5.66 48.99 -50.26
C SER A 296 6.06 47.56 -49.86
N LYS A 297 6.30 47.32 -48.55
CA LYS A 297 6.71 46.04 -47.95
C LYS A 297 8.12 45.53 -48.32
N HIS A 298 8.94 46.35 -48.97
CA HIS A 298 10.32 46.02 -49.31
C HIS A 298 11.28 46.97 -48.58
N LEU A 299 12.37 46.41 -48.06
CA LEU A 299 13.46 47.17 -47.43
C LEU A 299 14.39 47.69 -48.53
N GLN A 300 14.41 48.99 -48.74
CA GLN A 300 15.31 49.65 -49.68
C GLN A 300 16.52 50.19 -48.92
N ASP A 301 17.72 49.79 -49.32
CA ASP A 301 18.97 50.30 -48.76
C ASP A 301 19.19 51.74 -49.27
N VAL A 302 19.23 52.71 -48.34
CA VAL A 302 19.49 54.13 -48.59
C VAL A 302 20.94 54.51 -48.25
N SER A 303 21.76 53.56 -47.78
CA SER A 303 23.16 53.80 -47.41
C SER A 303 24.03 54.23 -48.59
N ASN A 304 23.64 53.80 -49.79
CA ASN A 304 24.24 54.21 -51.03
C ASN A 304 23.15 54.91 -51.84
N LYS A 305 23.39 56.18 -52.21
CA LYS A 305 22.81 56.70 -53.45
C LYS A 305 23.06 55.61 -54.50
N HIS A 306 22.03 55.18 -55.20
CA HIS A 306 22.19 54.33 -56.37
C HIS A 306 22.94 55.15 -57.43
N ASP A 307 24.24 55.30 -57.26
CA ASP A 307 25.15 55.27 -58.38
C ASP A 307 24.97 53.85 -58.90
N PHE A 308 24.14 53.70 -59.93
CA PHE A 308 24.01 52.45 -60.66
C PHE A 308 25.42 51.91 -60.85
N LEU A 309 25.76 50.82 -60.16
CA LEU A 309 27.09 50.25 -60.28
C LEU A 309 27.29 49.99 -61.77
N PRO A 310 28.28 50.64 -62.40
CA PRO A 310 28.46 50.53 -63.83
C PRO A 310 28.61 49.06 -64.19
N SER A 311 27.84 48.62 -65.20
CA SER A 311 27.90 47.22 -65.64
C SER A 311 29.36 46.84 -65.91
N VAL A 312 29.72 45.57 -65.73
CA VAL A 312 31.08 45.07 -66.03
C VAL A 312 31.52 45.49 -67.43
N LYS A 313 30.58 45.54 -68.39
CA LYS A 313 30.81 46.05 -69.74
C LYS A 313 31.21 47.53 -69.78
N LEU A 314 30.54 48.39 -69.01
CA LEU A 314 30.86 49.82 -68.93
C LEU A 314 32.24 50.04 -68.28
N LEU A 315 32.55 49.33 -67.19
CA LEU A 315 33.87 49.39 -66.53
C LEU A 315 35.00 48.94 -67.46
N LEU A 316 34.78 47.87 -68.23
CA LEU A 316 35.75 47.43 -69.24
C LEU A 316 35.92 48.45 -70.36
N GLN A 317 34.83 49.11 -70.78
CA GLN A 317 34.88 50.15 -71.80
C GLN A 317 35.58 51.43 -71.31
N GLU A 318 35.32 51.85 -70.07
CA GLU A 318 36.03 52.95 -69.41
C GLU A 318 37.51 52.64 -69.23
N GLY A 319 37.85 51.41 -68.82
CA GLY A 319 39.23 50.94 -68.75
C GLY A 319 39.94 51.02 -70.11
N TRP A 320 39.27 50.59 -71.19
CA TRP A 320 39.80 50.70 -72.55
C TRP A 320 39.98 52.14 -73.02
N ASN A 321 39.01 53.01 -72.75
CA ASN A 321 39.10 54.43 -73.06
C ASN A 321 40.28 55.09 -72.32
N HIS A 322 40.47 54.77 -71.04
CA HIS A 322 41.59 55.27 -70.27
C HIS A 322 42.95 54.86 -70.85
N VAL A 323 43.09 53.59 -71.27
CA VAL A 323 44.32 53.10 -71.93
C VAL A 323 44.54 53.82 -73.27
N HIS A 324 43.47 54.02 -74.05
CA HIS A 324 43.53 54.75 -75.31
C HIS A 324 44.00 56.20 -75.11
N ASP A 325 43.43 56.92 -74.14
CA ASP A 325 43.80 58.30 -73.80
C ASP A 325 45.26 58.39 -73.36
N LYS A 326 45.73 57.45 -72.53
CA LYS A 326 47.14 57.39 -72.11
C LYS A 326 48.09 57.13 -73.28
N ASN A 327 47.71 56.27 -74.23
CA ASN A 327 48.50 56.05 -75.44
C ASN A 327 48.56 57.29 -76.34
N MET A 328 47.45 58.03 -76.48
CA MET A 328 47.45 59.30 -77.22
C MET A 328 48.33 60.35 -76.55
N GLN A 329 48.28 60.47 -75.22
CA GLN A 329 49.17 61.35 -74.46
C GLN A 329 50.65 60.98 -74.64
N LEU A 330 50.97 59.68 -74.63
CA LEU A 330 52.33 59.18 -74.86
C LEU A 330 52.83 59.50 -76.28
N ALA A 331 51.99 59.31 -77.30
CA ALA A 331 52.31 59.67 -78.68
C ALA A 331 52.57 61.18 -78.83
N ALA A 332 51.75 62.03 -78.22
CA ALA A 332 51.93 63.47 -78.21
C ALA A 332 53.24 63.88 -77.51
N LYS A 333 53.56 63.28 -76.36
CA LYS A 333 54.84 63.52 -75.67
C LYS A 333 56.05 63.10 -76.52
N HIS A 334 55.97 61.98 -77.24
CA HIS A 334 57.04 61.57 -78.15
C HIS A 334 57.21 62.50 -79.36
N ALA A 335 56.12 63.07 -79.89
CA ALA A 335 56.20 64.08 -80.94
C ALA A 335 56.90 65.35 -80.43
N HIS A 336 56.50 65.84 -79.26
CA HIS A 336 57.09 67.03 -78.65
C HIS A 336 58.58 66.83 -78.29
N ASN A 337 58.97 65.66 -77.78
CA ASN A 337 60.37 65.36 -77.49
C ASN A 337 61.23 65.36 -78.78
N ARG A 338 60.71 64.81 -79.89
CA ARG A 338 61.40 64.86 -81.19
C ARG A 338 61.63 66.30 -81.67
N GLU A 339 60.64 67.17 -81.49
CA GLU A 339 60.74 68.60 -81.81
C GLU A 339 61.82 69.29 -80.95
N LEU A 340 61.79 69.10 -79.63
CA LEU A 340 62.77 69.67 -78.72
C LEU A 340 64.21 69.19 -79.02
N LEU A 341 64.39 67.92 -79.37
CA LEU A 341 65.69 67.40 -79.80
C LEU A 341 66.17 68.06 -81.10
N SER A 342 65.26 68.35 -82.03
CA SER A 342 65.59 69.07 -83.26
C SER A 342 66.06 70.50 -82.96
N ILE A 343 65.37 71.21 -82.05
CA ILE A 343 65.75 72.57 -81.61
C ILE A 343 67.09 72.56 -80.88
N LEU A 344 67.31 71.59 -79.98
CA LEU A 344 68.58 71.44 -79.27
C LEU A 344 69.74 71.24 -80.26
N ASN A 345 69.54 70.38 -81.27
CA ASN A 345 70.55 70.12 -82.29
C ASN A 345 70.85 71.36 -83.15
N SER A 346 69.84 72.15 -83.50
CA SER A 346 70.06 73.40 -84.24
C SER A 346 70.83 74.42 -83.39
N LYS A 347 70.48 74.58 -82.10
CA LYS A 347 71.20 75.46 -81.16
C LYS A 347 72.63 75.01 -80.90
N LYS A 348 72.88 73.70 -80.83
CA LYS A 348 74.23 73.13 -80.77
C LYS A 348 75.06 73.51 -82.00
N GLN A 349 74.47 73.43 -83.20
CA GLN A 349 75.15 73.83 -84.45
C GLN A 349 75.44 75.33 -84.50
N GLU A 350 74.50 76.18 -84.06
CA GLU A 350 74.70 77.63 -83.95
C GLU A 350 75.88 77.97 -83.01
N ALA A 351 75.95 77.33 -81.83
CA ALA A 351 77.05 77.52 -80.88
C ALA A 351 78.41 77.07 -81.46
N PHE A 352 78.43 75.99 -82.24
CA PHE A 352 79.64 75.52 -82.93
C PHE A 352 80.14 76.45 -84.04
N GLN A 353 79.25 77.22 -84.68
CA GLN A 353 79.58 78.21 -85.70
C GLN A 353 80.18 79.49 -85.11
N GLN A 354 79.82 79.84 -83.87
CA GLN A 354 80.34 81.04 -83.17
C GLN A 354 81.76 80.87 -82.60
N LEU A 355 82.32 79.66 -82.61
CA LEU A 355 83.67 79.36 -82.15
C LEU A 355 84.67 79.37 -83.34
N SER A 356 85.55 80.38 -83.44
CA SER A 356 86.58 80.57 -84.49
C SER A 356 87.84 81.25 -83.88
N MET A 357 89.13 80.97 -84.16
CA MET A 357 89.87 80.64 -85.40
C MET A 357 91.14 79.77 -85.18
N ASP A 358 91.28 79.00 -84.08
CA ASP A 358 92.50 78.21 -83.79
C ASP A 358 92.21 76.70 -83.72
N SER A 359 92.77 75.90 -84.63
CA SER A 359 92.31 74.53 -84.98
C SER A 359 92.25 73.56 -83.80
N GLU A 360 93.27 73.53 -82.92
CA GLU A 360 93.33 72.58 -81.80
C GLU A 360 92.47 73.02 -80.60
N LYS A 361 92.47 74.32 -80.27
CA LYS A 361 91.67 74.85 -79.15
C LYS A 361 90.17 74.78 -79.43
N VAL A 362 89.74 74.99 -80.68
CA VAL A 362 88.33 74.89 -81.07
C VAL A 362 87.81 73.46 -80.93
N ASN A 363 88.61 72.45 -81.29
CA ASN A 363 88.21 71.05 -81.14
C ASN A 363 88.09 70.64 -79.67
N LEU A 364 89.01 71.09 -78.82
CA LEU A 364 88.93 70.87 -77.37
C LEU A 364 87.74 71.60 -76.74
N SER A 365 87.46 72.85 -77.13
CA SER A 365 86.30 73.61 -76.64
C SER A 365 84.96 73.01 -77.11
N ARG A 366 84.88 72.50 -78.34
CA ARG A 366 83.69 71.77 -78.82
C ARG A 366 83.47 70.47 -78.07
N SER A 367 84.55 69.71 -77.81
CA SER A 367 84.49 68.48 -77.02
C SER A 367 84.08 68.76 -75.56
N ALA A 368 84.64 69.79 -74.94
CA ALA A 368 84.28 70.23 -73.60
C ALA A 368 82.80 70.66 -73.50
N PHE A 369 82.31 71.46 -74.47
CA PHE A 369 80.91 71.85 -74.55
C PHE A 369 79.98 70.64 -74.73
N ASP A 370 80.36 69.68 -75.58
CA ASP A 370 79.58 68.45 -75.76
C ASP A 370 79.55 67.59 -74.50
N LEU A 371 80.66 67.50 -73.77
CA LEU A 371 80.72 66.80 -72.49
C LEU A 371 79.90 67.50 -71.40
N GLU A 372 79.93 68.84 -71.32
CA GLU A 372 79.11 69.62 -70.39
C GLU A 372 77.61 69.49 -70.73
N LEU A 373 77.25 69.56 -72.01
CA LEU A 373 75.88 69.34 -72.47
C LEU A 373 75.41 67.91 -72.14
N GLN A 374 76.25 66.91 -72.40
CA GLN A 374 75.96 65.51 -72.04
C GLN A 374 75.83 65.33 -70.53
N LEU A 375 76.65 66.01 -69.73
CA LEU A 375 76.57 65.99 -68.28
C LEU A 375 75.26 66.59 -67.78
N GLU A 376 74.86 67.76 -68.28
CA GLU A 376 73.60 68.41 -67.90
C GLU A 376 72.37 67.61 -68.38
N MET A 377 72.41 67.05 -69.60
CA MET A 377 71.37 66.13 -70.07
C MET A 377 71.27 64.89 -69.18
N SER A 378 72.40 64.34 -68.74
CA SER A 378 72.43 63.17 -67.84
C SER A 378 71.93 63.52 -66.43
N LYS A 379 72.25 64.71 -65.91
CA LYS A 379 71.69 65.22 -64.64
C LYS A 379 70.18 65.40 -64.74
N ALA A 380 69.70 66.06 -65.78
CA ALA A 380 68.26 66.26 -66.00
C ALA A 380 67.51 64.94 -66.18
N LEU A 381 68.11 63.96 -66.88
CA LEU A 381 67.56 62.61 -66.99
C LEU A 381 67.48 61.91 -65.63
N ARG A 382 68.55 61.96 -64.83
CA ARG A 382 68.56 61.38 -63.47
C ARG A 382 67.49 62.02 -62.60
N ASP A 383 67.40 63.34 -62.57
CA ASP A 383 66.45 64.06 -61.73
C ASP A 383 64.99 63.80 -62.20
N GLY A 384 64.78 63.69 -63.52
CA GLY A 384 63.50 63.28 -64.10
C GLY A 384 63.12 61.84 -63.76
N LEU A 385 64.06 60.90 -63.82
CA LEU A 385 63.85 59.51 -63.41
C LEU A 385 63.58 59.40 -61.91
N GLN A 386 64.31 60.16 -61.07
CA GLN A 386 64.08 60.19 -59.64
C GLN A 386 62.68 60.69 -59.30
N LYS A 387 62.20 61.74 -59.98
CA LYS A 387 60.84 62.23 -59.83
C LYS A 387 59.80 61.19 -60.27
N GLN A 388 60.00 60.53 -61.41
CA GLN A 388 59.11 59.47 -61.88
C GLN A 388 59.07 58.28 -60.91
N CYS A 389 60.21 57.88 -60.34
CA CYS A 389 60.25 56.85 -59.31
C CYS A 389 59.45 57.26 -58.07
N GLN A 390 59.57 58.52 -57.63
CA GLN A 390 58.79 59.04 -56.50
C GLN A 390 57.29 59.02 -56.79
N ASP A 391 56.86 59.53 -57.95
CA ASP A 391 55.46 59.52 -58.37
C ASP A 391 54.89 58.08 -58.44
N LEU A 392 55.69 57.12 -58.94
CA LEU A 392 55.29 55.71 -59.00
C LEU A 392 55.17 55.06 -57.62
N ILE A 393 56.04 55.43 -56.66
CA ILE A 393 55.97 54.94 -55.28
C ILE A 393 54.69 55.45 -54.61
N GLU A 394 54.35 56.73 -54.76
CA GLU A 394 53.12 57.31 -54.22
C GLU A 394 51.87 56.63 -54.81
N ILE A 395 51.84 56.44 -56.13
CA ILE A 395 50.73 55.73 -56.79
C ILE A 395 50.65 54.27 -56.29
N ALA A 396 51.77 53.58 -56.10
CA ALA A 396 51.78 52.22 -55.61
C ALA A 396 51.22 52.12 -54.19
N GLN A 397 51.60 53.04 -53.30
CA GLN A 397 51.08 53.13 -51.93
C GLN A 397 49.57 53.37 -51.91
N ASP A 398 49.08 54.31 -52.71
CA ASP A 398 47.63 54.58 -52.83
C ASP A 398 46.85 53.33 -53.29
N LYS A 399 47.42 52.57 -54.24
CA LYS A 399 46.81 51.32 -54.73
C LYS A 399 46.85 50.21 -53.69
N GLU A 400 47.92 50.09 -52.92
CA GLU A 400 48.04 49.13 -51.83
C GLU A 400 47.00 49.40 -50.73
N GLU A 401 46.83 50.67 -50.34
CA GLU A 401 45.77 51.06 -49.40
C GLU A 401 44.36 50.73 -49.93
N ALA A 402 44.12 51.00 -51.21
CA ALA A 402 42.83 50.72 -51.83
C ALA A 402 42.54 49.20 -51.86
N LEU A 403 43.55 48.37 -52.14
CA LEU A 403 43.45 46.91 -52.09
C LEU A 403 43.16 46.42 -50.67
N LEU A 404 43.85 46.95 -49.67
CA LEU A 404 43.63 46.58 -48.27
C LEU A 404 42.20 46.94 -47.82
N LYS A 405 41.72 48.13 -48.19
CA LYS A 405 40.32 48.55 -47.97
C LYS A 405 39.32 47.59 -48.64
N LEU A 406 39.62 47.14 -49.86
CA LEU A 406 38.77 46.20 -50.60
C LEU A 406 38.77 44.80 -49.95
N GLN A 407 39.93 44.31 -49.53
CA GLN A 407 40.07 43.01 -48.87
C GLN A 407 39.31 42.97 -47.53
N ASN A 408 39.39 44.05 -46.74
CA ASN A 408 38.62 44.19 -45.51
C ASN A 408 37.11 44.17 -45.76
N LYS A 409 36.64 44.88 -46.80
CA LYS A 409 35.22 44.85 -47.21
C LYS A 409 34.80 43.43 -47.61
N TRP A 410 35.61 42.73 -48.39
CA TRP A 410 35.32 41.36 -48.81
C TRP A 410 35.24 40.40 -47.60
N GLN A 411 36.17 40.48 -46.65
CA GLN A 411 36.13 39.68 -45.42
C GLN A 411 34.89 39.97 -44.59
N SER A 412 34.48 41.24 -44.47
CA SER A 412 33.25 41.62 -43.78
C SER A 412 31.99 41.04 -44.44
N ILE A 413 31.95 41.01 -45.78
CA ILE A 413 30.83 40.38 -46.51
C ILE A 413 30.82 38.87 -46.29
N MET A 414 31.98 38.21 -46.29
CA MET A 414 32.06 36.77 -46.04
C MET A 414 31.65 36.40 -44.62
N SER A 415 32.09 37.15 -43.61
CA SER A 415 31.68 36.92 -42.23
C SER A 415 30.19 37.14 -42.02
N PHE A 416 29.60 38.16 -42.67
CA PHE A 416 28.16 38.38 -42.65
C PHE A 416 27.38 37.21 -43.28
N ARG A 417 27.82 36.69 -44.43
CA ARG A 417 27.18 35.51 -45.06
C ARG A 417 27.19 34.29 -44.15
N GLN A 418 28.34 33.98 -43.54
CA GLN A 418 28.43 32.87 -42.59
C GLN A 418 27.51 33.05 -41.37
N LEU A 419 27.36 34.28 -40.88
CA LEU A 419 26.44 34.58 -39.80
C LEU A 419 24.97 34.36 -40.22
N VAL A 420 24.60 34.82 -41.42
CA VAL A 420 23.25 34.61 -41.98
C VAL A 420 22.95 33.12 -42.12
N ASP A 421 23.88 32.32 -42.63
CA ASP A 421 23.71 30.87 -42.76
C ASP A 421 23.49 30.19 -41.40
N LYS A 422 24.27 30.57 -40.38
CA LYS A 422 24.08 30.07 -39.01
C LYS A 422 22.72 30.44 -38.44
N LYS A 423 22.27 31.68 -38.65
CA LYS A 423 20.95 32.14 -38.18
C LYS A 423 19.80 31.46 -38.91
N GLN A 424 19.92 31.26 -40.22
CA GLN A 424 18.96 30.49 -41.01
C GLN A 424 18.83 29.04 -40.50
N GLU A 425 19.94 28.39 -40.16
CA GLU A 425 19.92 27.03 -39.61
C GLU A 425 19.23 26.97 -38.24
N GLN A 426 19.47 27.94 -37.37
CA GLN A 426 18.77 28.05 -36.08
C GLN A 426 17.25 28.21 -36.27
N ILE A 427 16.83 29.06 -37.21
CA ILE A 427 15.41 29.24 -37.53
C ILE A 427 14.79 27.93 -38.03
N ARG A 428 15.48 27.21 -38.93
CA ARG A 428 15.02 25.89 -39.41
C ARG A 428 14.89 24.89 -38.27
N GLY A 429 15.85 24.85 -37.35
CA GLY A 429 15.81 24.01 -36.15
C GLY A 429 14.61 24.33 -35.24
N LEU A 430 14.33 25.62 -35.01
CA LEU A 430 13.18 26.06 -34.20
C LEU A 430 11.84 25.69 -34.85
N ILE A 431 11.70 25.87 -36.17
CA ILE A 431 10.48 25.48 -36.90
C ILE A 431 10.26 23.97 -36.78
N LYS A 432 11.32 23.17 -36.98
CA LYS A 432 11.25 21.71 -36.85
C LYS A 432 10.87 21.29 -35.43
N GLY A 433 11.52 21.85 -34.40
CA GLY A 433 11.22 21.56 -33.00
C GLY A 433 9.79 21.91 -32.59
N ASN A 434 9.26 23.03 -33.08
CA ASN A 434 7.87 23.43 -32.84
C ASN A 434 6.89 22.45 -33.51
N SER A 435 7.16 22.06 -34.76
CA SER A 435 6.33 21.08 -35.47
C SER A 435 6.31 19.69 -34.82
N SER A 436 7.44 19.23 -34.27
CA SER A 436 7.51 17.96 -33.54
C SER A 436 6.79 18.03 -32.19
N ALA A 437 6.97 19.12 -31.43
CA ALA A 437 6.28 19.32 -30.15
C ALA A 437 4.76 19.33 -30.32
N LYS A 438 4.24 19.97 -31.38
CA LYS A 438 2.81 19.94 -31.72
C LYS A 438 2.33 18.50 -31.99
N SER A 439 3.13 17.71 -32.70
CA SER A 439 2.78 16.31 -33.02
C SER A 439 2.80 15.41 -31.78
N GLU A 440 3.78 15.60 -30.89
CA GLU A 440 3.86 14.86 -29.62
C GLU A 440 2.70 15.21 -28.69
N LEU A 441 2.31 16.48 -28.59
CA LEU A 441 1.14 16.90 -27.81
C LEU A 441 -0.15 16.24 -28.29
N LEU A 442 -0.37 16.18 -29.61
CA LEU A 442 -1.54 15.50 -30.17
C LEU A 442 -1.53 14.00 -29.87
N LYS A 443 -0.35 13.37 -29.90
CA LYS A 443 -0.20 11.95 -29.54
C LYS A 443 -0.53 11.71 -28.06
N VAL A 444 0.02 12.51 -27.15
CA VAL A 444 -0.24 12.40 -25.71
C VAL A 444 -1.71 12.64 -25.41
N GLN A 445 -2.35 13.61 -26.07
CA GLN A 445 -3.78 13.85 -25.93
C GLN A 445 -4.59 12.61 -26.33
N ALA A 446 -4.28 11.99 -27.47
CA ALA A 446 -4.96 10.77 -27.90
C ALA A 446 -4.73 9.59 -26.95
N GLU A 447 -3.53 9.44 -26.38
CA GLU A 447 -3.22 8.42 -25.38
C GLU A 447 -4.03 8.62 -24.09
N ILE A 448 -4.19 9.87 -23.63
CA ILE A 448 -5.02 10.20 -22.45
C ILE A 448 -6.49 9.87 -22.73
N GLU A 449 -7.02 10.24 -23.90
CA GLU A 449 -8.39 9.96 -24.29
C GLU A 449 -8.67 8.44 -24.32
N LEU A 450 -7.75 7.65 -24.89
CA LEU A 450 -7.83 6.20 -24.90
C LEU A 450 -7.78 5.62 -23.48
N PHE A 451 -6.88 6.11 -22.62
CA PHE A 451 -6.80 5.67 -21.23
C PHE A 451 -8.11 5.92 -20.47
N VAL A 452 -8.71 7.10 -20.64
CA VAL A 452 -9.98 7.45 -20.01
C VAL A 452 -11.11 6.52 -20.49
N GLN A 453 -11.18 6.23 -21.79
CA GLN A 453 -12.19 5.33 -22.34
C GLN A 453 -11.99 3.88 -21.87
N GLU A 454 -10.78 3.33 -22.01
CA GLU A 454 -10.53 1.91 -21.73
C GLU A 454 -10.46 1.57 -20.24
N LYS A 455 -9.87 2.44 -19.42
CA LYS A 455 -9.58 2.13 -18.01
C LYS A 455 -10.58 2.74 -17.05
N LEU A 456 -11.08 3.94 -17.32
CA LEU A 456 -11.99 4.62 -16.40
C LEU A 456 -13.46 4.39 -16.78
N GLN A 457 -13.84 4.66 -18.03
CA GLN A 457 -15.25 4.53 -18.45
C GLN A 457 -15.72 3.08 -18.52
N ARG A 458 -14.87 2.15 -19.02
CA ARG A 458 -15.23 0.73 -19.13
C ARG A 458 -15.63 0.09 -17.80
N HIS A 459 -14.94 0.44 -16.71
CA HIS A 459 -15.15 -0.16 -15.39
C HIS A 459 -16.15 0.62 -14.52
N HIS A 460 -16.55 1.82 -14.94
CA HIS A 460 -17.52 2.65 -14.24
C HIS A 460 -18.88 1.95 -13.99
N PRO A 461 -19.50 1.27 -14.97
CA PRO A 461 -20.79 0.61 -14.73
C PRO A 461 -20.68 -0.60 -13.79
N GLU A 462 -19.60 -1.38 -13.83
CA GLU A 462 -19.36 -2.48 -12.90
C GLU A 462 -19.16 -1.99 -11.46
N LEU A 463 -18.34 -0.93 -11.28
CA LEU A 463 -18.13 -0.30 -9.97
C LEU A 463 -19.43 0.28 -9.40
N ALA A 464 -20.25 0.93 -10.24
CA ALA A 464 -21.55 1.45 -9.85
C ALA A 464 -22.52 0.33 -9.46
N ALA A 465 -22.51 -0.80 -10.18
CA ALA A 465 -23.32 -1.96 -9.86
C ALA A 465 -22.91 -2.60 -8.52
N VAL A 466 -21.61 -2.83 -8.30
CA VAL A 466 -21.09 -3.40 -7.03
C VAL A 466 -21.35 -2.47 -5.85
N ALA A 467 -21.16 -1.16 -6.02
CA ALA A 467 -21.49 -0.17 -4.98
C ALA A 467 -22.99 -0.18 -4.65
N GLY A 468 -23.85 -0.27 -5.67
CA GLY A 468 -25.30 -0.40 -5.51
C GLY A 468 -25.70 -1.69 -4.79
N GLU A 469 -25.10 -2.83 -5.14
CA GLU A 469 -25.35 -4.11 -4.47
C GLU A 469 -24.95 -4.06 -2.99
N HIS A 470 -23.78 -3.50 -2.65
CA HIS A 470 -23.35 -3.34 -1.27
C HIS A 470 -24.28 -2.41 -0.49
N GLN A 471 -24.69 -1.28 -1.06
CA GLN A 471 -25.63 -0.37 -0.41
C GLN A 471 -26.99 -1.05 -0.15
N ASN A 472 -27.47 -1.84 -1.12
CA ASN A 472 -28.70 -2.60 -1.00
C ASN A 472 -28.57 -3.74 0.02
N SER A 473 -27.41 -4.41 0.12
CA SER A 473 -27.14 -5.45 1.11
C SER A 473 -27.10 -4.87 2.51
N VAL A 474 -26.34 -3.79 2.73
CA VAL A 474 -26.27 -3.09 4.02
C VAL A 474 -27.65 -2.60 4.43
N SER A 475 -28.42 -2.01 3.51
CA SER A 475 -29.80 -1.57 3.78
C SER A 475 -30.73 -2.73 4.16
N ARG A 476 -30.54 -3.91 3.54
CA ARG A 476 -31.31 -5.12 3.85
C ARG A 476 -30.95 -5.68 5.23
N GLU A 477 -29.66 -5.76 5.53
CA GLU A 477 -29.14 -6.18 6.85
C GLU A 477 -29.61 -5.22 7.95
N LEU A 478 -29.56 -3.91 7.72
CA LEU A 478 -30.04 -2.92 8.68
C LEU A 478 -31.54 -3.09 8.98
N ARG A 479 -32.36 -3.36 7.95
CA ARG A 479 -33.79 -3.68 8.13
C ARG A 479 -33.97 -4.98 8.92
N GLN A 480 -33.19 -6.02 8.63
CA GLN A 480 -33.24 -7.28 9.38
C GLN A 480 -32.84 -7.09 10.85
N PHE A 481 -31.77 -6.33 11.12
CA PHE A 481 -31.34 -5.99 12.47
C PHE A 481 -32.32 -5.10 13.22
N SER A 482 -33.03 -4.19 12.52
CA SER A 482 -34.03 -3.34 13.15
C SER A 482 -35.22 -4.13 13.75
N GLY A 483 -35.46 -5.35 13.27
CA GLY A 483 -36.47 -6.26 13.82
C GLY A 483 -35.99 -7.12 14.99
N ILE A 484 -34.69 -7.12 15.31
CA ILE A 484 -34.11 -7.98 16.36
C ILE A 484 -33.99 -7.17 17.65
N THR A 485 -34.88 -7.42 18.61
CA THR A 485 -34.79 -6.81 19.95
C THR A 485 -33.56 -7.35 20.70
N LEU A 486 -32.77 -6.47 21.33
CA LEU A 486 -31.54 -6.81 22.09
C LEU A 486 -31.72 -7.96 23.10
N THR A 487 -32.92 -8.12 23.65
CA THR A 487 -33.32 -9.18 24.57
C THR A 487 -33.30 -10.59 23.95
N THR A 488 -33.33 -10.71 22.62
CA THR A 488 -33.23 -11.99 21.87
C THR A 488 -31.79 -12.41 21.58
N LEU A 489 -30.84 -11.48 21.64
CA LEU A 489 -29.41 -11.71 21.38
C LEU A 489 -28.66 -12.20 22.63
N SER A 490 -29.12 -11.82 23.82
CA SER A 490 -28.60 -12.38 25.07
C SER A 490 -29.09 -13.82 25.23
N ARG A 491 -28.22 -14.81 25.03
CA ARG A 491 -28.53 -16.25 25.19
C ARG A 491 -27.87 -16.80 26.45
N ARG A 492 -28.56 -17.70 27.14
CA ARG A 492 -28.07 -18.44 28.32
C ARG A 492 -28.05 -19.93 28.00
N CYS A 493 -27.06 -20.63 28.55
CA CYS A 493 -26.96 -22.08 28.38
C CYS A 493 -27.94 -22.75 29.33
N PHE A 494 -28.75 -23.68 28.80
CA PHE A 494 -29.68 -24.50 29.58
C PHE A 494 -29.39 -25.97 29.26
N GLU A 495 -29.23 -26.77 30.32
CA GLU A 495 -28.88 -28.19 30.25
C GLU A 495 -27.68 -28.49 29.32
N GLU A 496 -26.66 -27.62 29.35
CA GLU A 496 -25.35 -27.76 28.65
C GLU A 496 -25.37 -27.94 27.11
N VAL A 497 -26.54 -28.08 26.48
CA VAL A 497 -26.68 -28.39 25.05
C VAL A 497 -27.45 -27.30 24.30
N GLN A 498 -28.29 -26.50 24.98
CA GLN A 498 -29.15 -25.53 24.30
C GLN A 498 -28.92 -24.08 24.75
N LEU A 499 -28.52 -23.22 23.80
CA LEU A 499 -28.44 -21.78 23.97
C LEU A 499 -29.81 -21.13 23.73
N VAL A 500 -30.50 -20.83 24.82
CA VAL A 500 -31.86 -20.27 24.79
C VAL A 500 -31.80 -18.78 25.13
N PRO A 501 -32.52 -17.89 24.41
CA PRO A 501 -32.57 -16.47 24.73
C PRO A 501 -32.98 -16.18 26.18
N ALA A 502 -32.27 -15.27 26.85
CA ALA A 502 -32.41 -14.94 28.27
C ALA A 502 -33.84 -14.52 28.64
N HIS A 503 -34.55 -13.83 27.73
CA HIS A 503 -35.94 -13.44 27.94
C HIS A 503 -36.89 -14.64 28.08
N LYS A 504 -36.54 -15.82 27.54
CA LYS A 504 -37.34 -17.05 27.69
C LYS A 504 -37.24 -17.67 29.09
N PHE A 505 -36.23 -17.29 29.89
CA PHE A 505 -36.08 -17.70 31.29
C PHE A 505 -36.65 -16.69 32.28
N SER A 506 -37.25 -15.61 31.79
CA SER A 506 -37.89 -14.63 32.66
C SER A 506 -39.12 -15.24 33.32
N ILE A 507 -39.22 -15.08 34.64
CA ILE A 507 -40.39 -15.47 35.45
C ILE A 507 -41.63 -14.59 35.15
N TYR A 508 -41.50 -13.58 34.30
CA TYR A 508 -42.58 -12.77 33.71
C TYR A 508 -43.33 -13.51 32.58
N ARG A 509 -43.37 -14.84 32.62
CA ARG A 509 -44.35 -15.60 31.84
C ARG A 509 -45.68 -15.57 32.58
N ILE A 510 -46.33 -14.41 32.57
CA ILE A 510 -47.79 -14.50 32.57
C ILE A 510 -48.12 -14.82 31.12
N ASP A 511 -48.40 -16.09 30.83
CA ASP A 511 -49.06 -16.48 29.57
C ASP A 511 -50.46 -15.87 29.62
N MET A 512 -50.54 -14.54 29.46
CA MET A 512 -51.79 -13.81 29.37
C MET A 512 -52.39 -14.14 28.01
N PRO A 513 -53.60 -14.72 27.96
CA PRO A 513 -54.22 -15.18 26.72
C PRO A 513 -54.55 -14.03 25.75
N SER A 514 -54.47 -12.77 26.20
CA SER A 514 -54.77 -11.58 25.38
C SER A 514 -53.63 -10.53 25.39
N PRO A 515 -53.25 -9.98 24.22
CA PRO A 515 -52.28 -8.88 24.13
C PRO A 515 -52.73 -7.61 24.87
N TYR A 516 -54.03 -7.44 25.11
CA TYR A 516 -54.57 -6.33 25.90
C TYR A 516 -54.18 -6.45 27.38
N GLU A 517 -54.32 -7.64 27.97
CA GLU A 517 -54.02 -7.89 29.39
C GLU A 517 -52.53 -7.73 29.71
N LYS A 518 -51.66 -8.10 28.75
CA LYS A 518 -50.22 -7.86 28.85
C LYS A 518 -49.91 -6.36 28.87
N SER A 519 -50.54 -5.57 27.99
CA SER A 519 -50.34 -4.11 27.95
C SER A 519 -50.78 -3.43 29.26
N VAL A 520 -51.87 -3.91 29.87
CA VAL A 520 -52.37 -3.42 31.16
C VAL A 520 -51.40 -3.77 32.28
N PHE A 521 -50.84 -4.98 32.29
CA PHE A 521 -49.84 -5.39 33.27
C PHE A 521 -48.51 -4.63 33.14
N ASP A 522 -48.03 -4.43 31.91
CA ASP A 522 -46.81 -3.64 31.65
C ASP A 522 -47.02 -2.18 32.05
N SER A 523 -48.20 -1.60 31.77
CA SER A 523 -48.59 -0.27 32.22
C SER A 523 -48.64 -0.18 33.76
N LEU A 524 -49.18 -1.21 34.42
CA LEU A 524 -49.21 -1.31 35.88
C LEU A 524 -47.79 -1.34 36.46
N CYS A 525 -46.91 -2.20 35.95
CA CYS A 525 -45.51 -2.28 36.38
C CYS A 525 -44.77 -0.95 36.17
N GLN A 526 -44.97 -0.28 35.04
CA GLN A 526 -44.41 1.06 34.79
C GLN A 526 -44.95 2.10 35.77
N SER A 527 -46.26 2.09 36.03
CA SER A 527 -46.90 3.03 36.96
C SER A 527 -46.43 2.85 38.41
N LEU A 528 -46.16 1.61 38.82
CA LEU A 528 -45.62 1.25 40.13
C LEU A 528 -44.08 1.35 40.19
N ARG A 529 -43.40 1.71 39.09
CA ARG A 529 -41.94 1.67 38.92
C ARG A 529 -41.33 0.31 39.33
N PHE A 530 -42.09 -0.75 39.11
CA PHE A 530 -41.70 -2.10 39.47
C PHE A 530 -40.69 -2.62 38.44
N ALA A 531 -39.50 -3.01 38.90
CA ALA A 531 -38.44 -3.40 37.99
C ALA A 531 -38.67 -4.79 37.41
N HIS A 532 -38.59 -4.91 36.08
CA HIS A 532 -38.85 -6.13 35.29
C HIS A 532 -37.94 -7.35 35.60
N TYR A 533 -37.04 -7.24 36.58
CA TYR A 533 -36.20 -8.34 37.05
C TYR A 533 -36.62 -8.86 38.45
N MET A 534 -37.55 -8.18 39.13
CA MET A 534 -38.06 -8.57 40.45
C MET A 534 -39.24 -9.55 40.31
N ALA A 535 -39.37 -10.50 41.25
CA ALA A 535 -40.44 -11.50 41.23
C ALA A 535 -41.84 -10.87 41.43
N PRO A 536 -42.89 -11.30 40.72
CA PRO A 536 -44.23 -10.68 40.76
C PRO A 536 -44.88 -10.69 42.15
N GLU A 537 -44.53 -11.64 43.01
CA GLU A 537 -44.94 -11.68 44.42
C GLU A 537 -44.50 -10.44 45.22
N LYS A 538 -43.44 -9.77 44.78
CA LYS A 538 -42.94 -8.52 45.40
C LYS A 538 -43.73 -7.28 44.96
N LEU A 539 -44.61 -7.39 43.98
CA LEU A 539 -45.41 -6.27 43.46
C LEU A 539 -46.41 -5.77 44.51
N VAL A 540 -47.02 -6.68 45.27
CA VAL A 540 -47.93 -6.35 46.37
C VAL A 540 -47.20 -5.57 47.47
N PHE A 541 -45.99 -6.00 47.82
CA PHE A 541 -45.18 -5.30 48.82
C PHE A 541 -44.75 -3.91 48.35
N SER A 542 -44.39 -3.77 47.07
CA SER A 542 -44.07 -2.47 46.46
C SER A 542 -45.28 -1.52 46.42
N ALA A 543 -46.46 -2.03 46.05
CA ALA A 543 -47.71 -1.26 46.08
C ALA A 543 -48.11 -0.83 47.50
N ILE A 544 -47.92 -1.70 48.50
CA ILE A 544 -48.15 -1.36 49.92
C ILE A 544 -47.18 -0.27 50.39
N ALA A 545 -45.90 -0.36 49.99
CA ALA A 545 -44.89 0.65 50.33
C ALA A 545 -45.25 2.03 49.74
N LEU A 546 -45.61 2.09 48.46
CA LEU A 546 -46.07 3.33 47.80
C LEU A 546 -47.35 3.88 48.43
N LYS A 547 -48.29 3.02 48.81
CA LYS A 547 -49.51 3.44 49.51
C LYS A 547 -49.21 4.03 50.89
N ARG A 548 -48.19 3.51 51.59
CA ARG A 548 -47.71 4.06 52.85
C ARG A 548 -47.07 5.43 52.64
N GLU A 549 -46.18 5.55 51.66
CA GLU A 549 -45.52 6.81 51.31
C GLU A 549 -46.54 7.88 50.90
N HIS A 550 -47.56 7.51 50.11
CA HIS A 550 -48.65 8.41 49.74
C HIS A 550 -49.46 8.89 50.97
N ARG A 551 -49.72 8.03 51.95
CA ARG A 551 -50.39 8.41 53.21
C ARG A 551 -49.53 9.37 54.03
N GLU A 552 -48.22 9.13 54.11
CA GLU A 552 -47.28 10.01 54.81
C GLU A 552 -47.20 11.39 54.14
N LEU A 553 -47.15 11.43 52.80
CA LEU A 553 -47.18 12.69 52.04
C LEU A 553 -48.51 13.43 52.21
N LEU A 554 -49.65 12.73 52.19
CA LEU A 554 -50.95 13.33 52.47
C LEU A 554 -51.02 13.92 53.89
N TYR A 555 -50.48 13.21 54.88
CA TYR A 555 -50.38 13.70 56.25
C TYR A 555 -49.54 14.97 56.34
N LEU A 556 -48.35 14.99 55.73
CA LEU A 556 -47.47 16.16 55.67
C LEU A 556 -48.15 17.34 54.96
N LEU A 557 -48.85 17.08 53.87
CA LEU A 557 -49.56 18.10 53.10
C LEU A 557 -50.73 18.68 53.90
N ASN A 558 -51.43 17.84 54.67
CA ASN A 558 -52.50 18.30 55.56
C ASN A 558 -51.92 19.15 56.71
N MET A 559 -50.82 18.72 57.33
CA MET A 559 -50.10 19.52 58.34
C MET A 559 -49.66 20.86 57.78
N LYS A 560 -49.10 20.88 56.56
CA LYS A 560 -48.69 22.12 55.88
C LYS A 560 -49.87 23.04 55.59
N ARG A 561 -51.03 22.49 55.19
CA ARG A 561 -52.27 23.27 55.01
C ARG A 561 -52.76 23.85 56.33
N THR A 562 -52.68 23.10 57.43
CA THR A 562 -53.06 23.59 58.77
C THR A 562 -52.13 24.72 59.23
N VAL A 563 -50.81 24.57 59.00
CA VAL A 563 -49.81 25.61 59.29
C VAL A 563 -50.04 26.85 58.43
N CYS A 564 -50.31 26.69 57.13
CA CYS A 564 -50.64 27.82 56.24
C CYS A 564 -51.93 28.55 56.67
N ARG A 565 -52.96 27.81 57.12
CA ARG A 565 -54.18 28.42 57.69
C ARG A 565 -53.88 29.23 58.95
N LYS A 566 -53.04 28.71 59.85
CA LYS A 566 -52.59 29.45 61.05
C LYS A 566 -51.78 30.70 60.68
N LEU A 567 -50.85 30.61 59.73
CA LEU A 567 -50.07 31.75 59.23
C LEU A 567 -50.94 32.83 58.56
N ASN A 568 -51.99 32.45 57.83
CA ASN A 568 -52.95 33.40 57.28
C ASN A 568 -53.81 34.08 58.37
N SER A 569 -54.12 33.38 59.47
CA SER A 569 -54.75 34.00 60.64
C SER A 569 -53.81 34.99 61.33
N TRP A 570 -52.49 34.75 61.31
CA TRP A 570 -51.50 35.67 61.86
C TRP A 570 -51.31 36.91 60.95
N LYS A 571 -51.31 36.76 59.62
CA LYS A 571 -51.28 37.90 58.67
C LYS A 571 -52.45 38.87 58.84
N GLY A 572 -53.64 38.39 59.21
CA GLY A 572 -54.79 39.24 59.53
C GLY A 572 -54.55 40.18 60.72
N ASN A 573 -53.78 39.73 61.72
CA ASN A 573 -53.49 40.51 62.93
C ASN A 573 -52.33 41.52 62.74
N TYR A 574 -51.39 41.28 61.82
CA TYR A 574 -50.27 42.20 61.53
C TYR A 574 -50.64 43.34 60.56
N LEU A 575 -51.62 43.14 59.67
CA LEU A 575 -52.12 44.20 58.76
C LEU A 575 -52.84 45.35 59.51
N LEU A 576 -53.38 45.10 60.70
CA LEU A 576 -54.02 46.14 61.54
C LEU A 576 -53.01 47.08 62.23
N VAL A 577 -51.75 46.65 62.38
CA VAL A 577 -50.69 47.43 63.04
C VAL A 577 -49.93 48.30 62.04
N ILE A 578 -49.79 47.86 60.78
CA ILE A 578 -49.03 48.59 59.75
C ILE A 578 -49.85 49.75 59.15
N CYS A 579 -51.19 49.65 59.07
CA CYS A 579 -52.04 50.73 58.58
C CYS A 579 -52.10 51.99 59.48
N LYS A 580 -51.61 51.94 60.73
CA LYS A 580 -51.53 53.13 61.61
C LYS A 580 -50.24 53.93 61.45
N VAL A 581 -49.17 53.35 60.93
CA VAL A 581 -47.85 54.02 60.86
C VAL A 581 -47.71 54.85 59.59
N SER A 582 -48.27 54.40 58.45
CA SER A 582 -48.14 55.07 57.15
C SER A 582 -49.00 56.33 56.95
N ILE A 583 -49.95 56.63 57.85
CA ILE A 583 -50.77 57.87 57.80
C ILE A 583 -50.01 59.08 58.41
N SER A 584 -49.00 58.82 59.24
CA SER A 584 -48.19 59.86 59.90
C SER A 584 -47.15 60.47 58.95
N GLU A 585 -46.57 59.66 58.06
CA GLU A 585 -45.42 60.04 57.23
C GLU A 585 -45.81 60.74 55.91
N LEU A 586 -47.05 60.55 55.44
CA LEU A 586 -47.56 61.21 54.22
C LEU A 586 -47.89 62.70 54.39
N LYS A 587 -47.84 63.27 55.61
CA LYS A 587 -47.94 64.72 55.83
C LYS A 587 -46.64 65.50 55.57
N MET A 588 -45.49 64.84 55.49
CA MET A 588 -44.21 65.53 55.22
C MET A 588 -43.86 65.67 53.74
N LEU A 589 -44.40 64.82 52.87
CA LEU A 589 -44.04 64.80 51.44
C LEU A 589 -44.82 65.80 50.57
N THR A 590 -45.91 66.38 51.08
CA THR A 590 -46.70 67.40 50.34
C THR A 590 -46.19 68.83 50.53
N GLY A 591 -45.25 69.09 51.45
CA GLY A 591 -44.76 70.45 51.75
C GLY A 591 -43.58 70.95 50.90
N TYR A 592 -42.85 70.07 50.21
CA TYR A 592 -41.65 70.47 49.44
C TYR A 592 -41.84 70.47 47.92
N LEU A 593 -42.97 69.96 47.42
CA LEU A 593 -43.31 70.00 45.98
C LEU A 593 -43.85 71.35 45.50
N GLU A 594 -44.12 72.32 46.40
CA GLU A 594 -44.51 73.69 46.02
C GLU A 594 -43.33 74.65 45.79
N ALA A 595 -42.08 74.25 46.08
CA ALA A 595 -40.92 75.16 46.01
C ALA A 595 -40.06 75.05 44.74
N SER A 596 -40.31 74.08 43.84
CA SER A 596 -39.46 73.84 42.65
C SER A 596 -40.18 73.95 41.30
N THR A 597 -41.48 74.25 41.27
CA THR A 597 -42.23 74.55 40.02
C THR A 597 -42.05 75.98 39.49
N LEU A 598 -41.15 76.78 40.10
CA LEU A 598 -40.99 78.21 39.76
C LEU A 598 -39.63 78.58 39.17
N ALA A 599 -38.79 77.61 38.83
CA ALA A 599 -37.52 77.88 38.17
C ALA A 599 -37.34 76.94 36.97
N TYR A 600 -37.38 77.53 35.78
CA TYR A 600 -36.93 76.95 34.50
C TYR A 600 -37.94 75.99 33.83
N HIS A 601 -39.12 76.42 33.39
CA HIS A 601 -39.34 77.30 32.22
C HIS A 601 -38.40 78.50 32.16
N VAL A 602 -37.38 78.40 31.30
CA VAL A 602 -36.72 79.49 30.57
C VAL A 602 -35.45 78.88 29.94
N ILE A 603 -35.41 78.99 28.61
CA ILE A 603 -34.29 78.75 27.70
C ILE A 603 -34.04 77.28 27.31
N GLY A 604 -34.14 76.90 26.03
CA GLY A 604 -34.30 77.76 24.84
C GLY A 604 -33.18 78.79 24.72
#